data_AF-A0A3C0UZU9-F1
#
_entry.id   AF-A0A3C0UZU9-F1
#
_cell.length_a   1.000
_cell.length_b   1.000
_cell.length_c   1.000
_cell.angle_alpha   90.00
_cell.angle_beta   90.00
_cell.angle_gamma   90.00
#
_symmetry.space_group_name_H-M   'P 1'
#
loop_
_entity.id
_entity.type
_entity.pdbx_description
1 polymer ?
#
loop_
_entity_poly.entity_id
_entity_poly.type
_entity_poly.pdbx_seq_one_letter_code
_entity_poly.pdbx_strand_id
1 'polypeptide(L)' 'MESIIVYPKNEQQTSLLKSLLKEMKVRFEIGNDDPTTALSESEFIAKIDKSIQQAEAGKTKHISKDEQKKFLGLY' A
#
# COMPACT_ATOMS: atom_id res chain seq x y z
N MET A 1 -0.95 7.90 -22.69
CA MET A 1 -0.10 8.93 -22.06
C MET A 1 0.65 8.24 -20.94
N GLU A 2 1.93 8.55 -20.79
CA GLU A 2 2.80 7.94 -19.79
C GLU A 2 2.78 8.77 -18.50
N SER A 3 2.75 8.11 -17.35
CA SER A 3 2.86 8.74 -16.04
C SER A 3 4.31 8.74 -15.58
N ILE A 4 4.74 9.83 -14.97
CA ILE A 4 6.04 9.91 -14.28
C ILE A 4 5.84 9.88 -12.78
N ILE A 5 6.71 9.16 -12.07
CA ILE A 5 6.78 9.16 -10.61
C ILE A 5 8.14 9.75 -10.24
N VAL A 6 8.14 10.75 -9.35
CA VAL A 6 9.33 11.48 -8.94
C VAL A 6 9.50 11.34 -7.43
N TYR A 7 10.72 11.02 -6.99
CA TYR A 7 11.08 10.86 -5.58
C TYR A 7 12.06 11.97 -5.16
N PRO A 8 11.58 13.09 -4.60
CA PRO A 8 12.44 14.17 -4.11
C PRO A 8 13.26 13.69 -2.92
N LYS A 9 14.54 14.07 -2.84
CA LYS A 9 15.46 13.66 -1.76
C LYS A 9 15.37 14.52 -0.50
N ASN A 10 14.73 15.69 -0.58
CA ASN A 10 14.61 16.63 0.54
C ASN A 10 13.43 17.60 0.34
N GLU A 11 13.09 18.33 1.41
CA GLU A 11 11.98 19.28 1.43
C GLU A 11 12.11 20.40 0.40
N GLN A 12 13.33 20.88 0.13
CA GLN A 12 13.57 21.92 -0.85
C GLN A 12 13.20 21.46 -2.26
N GLN A 13 13.57 20.23 -2.63
CA GLN A 13 13.19 19.63 -3.91
C GLN A 13 11.67 19.44 -4.02
N THR A 14 11.02 18.96 -2.96
CA THR A 14 9.56 18.81 -2.92
C THR A 14 8.86 20.16 -3.12
N SER A 15 9.33 21.20 -2.43
CA SER A 15 8.76 22.54 -2.54
C SER A 15 8.93 23.12 -3.95
N LEU A 16 10.10 22.95 -4.56
CA LEU A 16 10.37 23.42 -5.92
C LEU A 16 9.45 22.73 -6.95
N LEU A 17 9.35 21.40 -6.90
CA LEU A 17 8.50 20.63 -7.80
C LEU A 17 7.02 21.00 -7.65
N LYS A 18 6.55 21.17 -6.42
CA LYS A 18 5.16 21.58 -6.14
C LYS A 18 4.83 22.94 -6.76
N SER A 19 5.74 23.92 -6.64
CA SER A 19 5.54 25.24 -7.24
C SER A 19 5.54 25.18 -8.76
N LEU A 20 6.49 24.44 -9.35
CA LEU A 20 6.59 24.28 -10.80
C LEU A 20 5.32 23.63 -11.39
N LEU A 21 4.89 22.50 -10.83
CA LEU A 21 3.72 21.77 -11.33
C LEU A 21 2.42 22.57 -11.19
N LYS A 22 2.29 23.37 -10.11
CA LYS A 22 1.17 24.30 -9.94
C LYS A 22 1.16 25.39 -11.03
N GLU A 23 2.31 26.01 -11.29
CA GLU A 23 2.42 27.07 -12.31
C GLU A 23 2.09 26.53 -13.70
N MET A 24 2.52 25.31 -14.00
CA MET A 24 2.21 24.62 -15.25
C MET A 24 0.76 24.13 -15.34
N LYS A 25 -0.05 24.31 -14.28
CA LYS A 25 -1.43 23.80 -14.16
C LYS A 25 -1.53 22.29 -14.41
N VAL A 26 -0.47 21.56 -14.08
CA VAL A 26 -0.44 20.10 -14.16
C VAL A 26 -1.12 19.54 -12.92
N ARG A 27 -1.98 18.52 -13.10
CA ARG A 27 -2.54 17.77 -11.97
C ARG A 27 -1.47 16.84 -11.42
N PHE A 28 -1.21 16.92 -10.13
CA PHE A 28 -0.29 16.04 -9.43
C PHE A 28 -0.85 15.67 -8.07
N GLU A 29 -0.41 14.52 -7.57
CA GLU A 29 -0.71 14.03 -6.24
C GLU A 29 0.62 13.83 -5.51
N ILE A 30 0.63 14.16 -4.23
CA ILE A 30 1.74 13.79 -3.36
C ILE A 30 1.29 12.51 -2.68
N GLY A 31 1.85 11.39 -3.12
CA GLY A 31 1.74 10.14 -2.39
C GLY A 31 2.38 10.34 -1.03
N ASN A 32 1.60 10.19 0.04
CA ASN A 32 2.21 9.87 1.31
C ASN A 32 2.61 8.41 1.19
N ASP A 33 3.92 8.11 1.26
CA ASP A 33 4.33 6.80 1.72
C ASP A 33 3.73 6.69 3.11
N ASP A 34 2.56 6.05 3.23
CA ASP A 34 1.98 5.79 4.52
C ASP A 34 2.97 4.87 5.23
N PRO A 35 3.70 5.32 6.27
CA PRO A 35 4.63 4.45 6.97
C PRO A 35 3.87 3.33 7.72
N THR A 36 2.53 3.32 7.66
CA THR A 36 1.66 2.32 8.29
C THR A 36 1.46 1.05 7.47
N THR A 37 2.40 0.66 6.60
CA THR A 37 2.53 -0.78 6.38
C THR A 37 2.87 -1.40 7.73
N ALA A 38 1.88 -2.04 8.36
CA ALA A 38 1.99 -2.57 9.72
C ALA A 38 3.11 -3.62 9.90
N LEU A 39 3.75 -4.01 8.80
CA LEU A 39 4.83 -4.97 8.69
C LEU A 39 5.93 -4.36 7.84
N SER A 40 7.17 -4.56 8.26
CA SER A 40 8.32 -4.47 7.37
C SER A 40 8.24 -5.52 6.26
N GLU A 41 9.02 -5.34 5.19
CA GLU A 41 9.08 -6.28 4.07
C GLU A 41 9.39 -7.72 4.53
N SER A 42 10.33 -7.88 5.46
CA SER A 42 10.71 -9.19 6.00
C SER A 42 9.58 -9.83 6.81
N GLU A 43 8.86 -9.05 7.62
CA GLU A 43 7.71 -9.52 8.39
C GLU A 43 6.53 -9.89 7.47
N PHE A 44 6.37 -9.16 6.37
CA PHE A 44 5.36 -9.46 5.35
C PHE A 44 5.66 -10.80 4.65
N ILE A 45 6.90 -11.01 4.20
CA ILE A 45 7.34 -12.26 3.58
C ILE A 45 7.18 -13.44 4.57
N ALA A 46 7.64 -13.27 5.81
CA ALA A 46 7.50 -14.30 6.85
C ALA A 46 6.04 -14.67 7.13
N LYS A 47 5.11 -13.69 7.05
CA LYS A 47 3.68 -13.94 7.21
C LYS A 47 3.11 -14.77 6.05
N ILE A 48 3.55 -14.52 4.82
CA ILE A 48 3.15 -15.31 3.64
C ILE A 48 3.60 -16.76 3.79
N ASP A 49 4.88 -16.99 4.09
CA ASP A 49 5.43 -18.34 4.23
C ASP A 49 4.69 -19.13 5.33
N LYS A 50 4.43 -18.48 6.46
CA LYS A 50 3.64 -19.07 7.55
C LYS A 50 2.22 -19.42 7.10
N SER A 51 1.57 -18.55 6.31
CA SER A 51 0.23 -18.81 5.78
C SER A 51 0.21 -20.01 4.83
N ILE A 52 1.24 -20.18 4.00
CA ILE A 52 1.39 -21.33 3.10
C ILE A 52 1.51 -22.62 3.92
N GLN A 53 2.41 -22.64 4.91
CA GLN A 53 2.58 -23.79 5.80
C GLN A 53 1.30 -24.15 6.57
N GLN A 54 0.54 -23.14 7.00
CA GLN A 54 -0.76 -23.37 7.66
C GLN A 54 -1.78 -24.01 6.71
N ALA A 55 -1.81 -23.59 5.44
CA ALA A 55 -2.69 -24.16 4.44
C ALA A 55 -2.32 -25.61 4.11
N GLU A 56 -1.04 -25.90 3.90
CA GLU A 56 -0.53 -27.26 3.66
C GLU A 56 -0.81 -28.21 4.84
N ALA A 57 -0.69 -27.69 6.07
CA ALA A 57 -1.00 -28.45 7.29
C ALA A 57 -2.50 -28.55 7.60
N GLY A 58 -3.39 -28.04 6.74
CA GLY A 58 -4.83 -28.05 6.95
C GLY A 58 -5.31 -27.16 8.12
N LYS A 59 -4.46 -26.26 8.62
CA LYS A 59 -4.78 -25.30 9.70
C LYS A 59 -5.50 -24.08 9.15
N THR A 60 -6.54 -24.31 8.36
CA THR A 60 -7.38 -23.27 7.76
C THR A 60 -8.72 -23.17 8.49
N LYS A 61 -9.36 -22.00 8.40
CA LYS A 61 -10.72 -21.80 8.91
C LYS A 61 -11.64 -21.56 7.72
N HIS A 62 -12.64 -22.43 7.55
CA HIS A 62 -13.71 -22.18 6.61
C HIS A 62 -14.57 -21.02 7.12
N ILE A 63 -14.82 -20.03 6.27
CA ILE A 63 -15.71 -18.90 6.56
C ILE A 63 -16.84 -18.88 5.54
N SER A 64 -18.06 -18.64 6.01
CA SER A 64 -19.22 -18.45 5.12
C SER A 64 -19.14 -17.11 4.37
N LYS A 65 -19.95 -16.95 3.32
CA LYS A 65 -20.02 -15.69 2.55
C LYS A 65 -20.44 -14.49 3.41
N ASP A 66 -21.34 -14.70 4.36
CA ASP A 66 -21.81 -13.62 5.24
C ASP A 66 -20.75 -13.24 6.28
N GLU A 67 -20.01 -14.22 6.81
CA GLU A 67 -18.84 -13.95 7.66
C GLU A 67 -17.72 -13.26 6.89
N GLN A 68 -17.54 -13.60 5.61
CA GLN A 68 -16.56 -12.95 4.75
C GLN A 68 -16.93 -11.49 4.48
N LYS A 69 -18.19 -11.20 4.14
CA LYS A 69 -18.68 -9.82 4.01
C LYS A 69 -18.47 -9.03 5.30
N LYS A 70 -18.69 -9.70 6.45
CA LYS A 70 -18.44 -9.12 7.76
C LYS A 70 -16.98 -8.77 7.98
N PHE A 71 -16.11 -9.73 7.78
CA PHE A 71 -14.67 -9.52 7.92
C PHE A 71 -14.14 -8.39 7.02
N LEU A 72 -14.67 -8.26 5.80
CA LEU A 72 -14.23 -7.27 4.82
C LEU A 72 -14.91 -5.90 4.94
N GLY A 73 -15.87 -5.73 5.85
CA GLY A 73 -16.55 -4.45 6.02
C GLY A 73 -17.56 -4.09 4.93
N LEU A 74 -18.11 -5.09 4.22
CA LEU A 74 -18.94 -4.91 3.02
C LEU A 74 -20.47 -4.99 3.31
N TYR A 75 -20.91 -4.52 4.48
CA TYR A 75 -22.31 -4.57 4.92
C TYR A 75 -23.13 -3.38 4.43
#